data_AF-A0A535XHA6-F1
#
_entry.id   AF-A0A535XHA6-F1
#
_cell.length_a   1.000
_cell.length_b   1.000
_cell.length_c   1.000
_cell.angle_alpha   90.00
_cell.angle_beta   90.00
_cell.angle_gamma   90.00
#
_symmetry.space_group_name_H-M   'P 1'
#
loop_
_entity.id
_entity.type
_entity.pdbx_description
1 polymer ?
#
loop_
_entity_poly.entity_id
_entity_poly.type
_entity_poly.pdbx_seq_one_letter_code
_entity_poly.pdbx_strand_id
1 'polypeptide(L)'
;MLEAVATHIREHADAYCESTRVPGYLAGVYHDGDQTIVAYGVANVVTGAPDAPRHRIRFRSGTKVLTTTLVLQQVERGVVDLDERVMKYLPEFRLTTSSAADEIRVRRLLNHANGIDAELFFPVAKGRGALKVFVEGRSPRREPPVSRTPRGGFTRRAGGRRRPTWSRQ
;
A
#
# COMPACT_ATOMS: atom_id res chain seq x y z
N MET A 1 2.23 -37.12 6.95
CA MET A 1 2.42 -36.28 5.76
C MET A 1 2.85 -34.85 6.13
N LEU A 2 2.07 -34.13 6.94
CA LEU A 2 2.41 -32.75 7.34
C LEU A 2 3.77 -32.64 8.05
N GLU A 3 4.17 -33.62 8.87
CA GLU A 3 5.53 -33.67 9.46
C GLU A 3 6.63 -33.69 8.39
N ALA A 4 6.50 -34.52 7.36
CA ALA A 4 7.48 -34.56 6.27
C ALA A 4 7.56 -33.22 5.52
N VAL A 5 6.42 -32.55 5.33
CA VAL A 5 6.39 -31.19 4.75
C VAL A 5 7.05 -30.17 5.69
N ALA A 6 6.80 -30.27 7.01
CA ALA A 6 7.41 -29.40 8.00
C ALA A 6 8.94 -29.54 8.00
N THR A 7 9.45 -30.77 7.96
CA THR A 7 10.88 -31.07 7.82
C THR A 7 11.44 -30.47 6.54
N HIS A 8 10.76 -30.69 5.41
CA HIS A 8 11.20 -30.14 4.12
C HIS A 8 11.28 -28.61 4.12
N ILE A 9 10.31 -27.93 4.73
CA ILE A 9 10.33 -26.47 4.88
C ILE A 9 11.52 -26.04 5.74
N ARG A 10 11.76 -26.69 6.89
CA ARG A 10 12.91 -26.35 7.75
C ARG A 10 14.23 -26.47 6.99
N GLU A 11 14.46 -27.60 6.35
CA GLU A 11 15.71 -27.85 5.60
C GLU A 11 16.01 -26.76 4.55
N HIS A 12 14.99 -26.29 3.81
CA HIS A 12 15.18 -25.35 2.72
C HIS A 12 15.11 -23.89 3.17
N ALA A 13 14.18 -23.56 4.05
CA ALA A 13 13.95 -22.19 4.50
C ALA A 13 14.93 -21.76 5.59
N ASP A 14 15.41 -22.68 6.43
CA ASP A 14 16.47 -22.38 7.41
C ASP A 14 17.77 -22.07 6.64
N ALA A 15 18.15 -22.93 5.69
CA ALA A 15 19.31 -22.72 4.82
C ALA A 15 19.24 -21.38 4.06
N TYR A 16 18.06 -21.01 3.56
CA TYR A 16 17.84 -19.71 2.92
C TYR A 16 18.03 -18.54 3.90
N CYS A 17 17.55 -18.65 5.13
CA CYS A 17 17.76 -17.59 6.13
C CYS A 17 19.23 -17.47 6.51
N GLU A 18 19.93 -18.60 6.70
CA GLU A 18 21.35 -18.64 7.04
C GLU A 18 22.24 -18.08 5.91
N SER A 19 21.90 -18.35 4.65
CA SER A 19 22.65 -17.85 3.50
C SER A 19 22.29 -16.41 3.10
N THR A 20 21.33 -15.77 3.78
CA THR A 20 20.85 -14.42 3.42
C THR A 20 20.77 -13.50 4.64
N ARG A 21 20.15 -12.32 4.48
CA ARG A 21 19.88 -11.36 5.57
C ARG A 21 18.42 -11.41 6.05
N VAL A 22 17.70 -12.50 5.77
CA VAL A 22 16.34 -12.69 6.26
C VAL A 22 16.43 -13.20 7.72
N PRO A 23 15.91 -12.46 8.71
CA PRO A 23 16.13 -12.80 10.13
C PRO A 23 15.42 -14.06 10.62
N GLY A 24 14.40 -14.52 9.88
CA GLY A 24 13.54 -15.61 10.28
C GLY A 24 12.31 -15.71 9.38
N TYR A 25 11.54 -16.77 9.56
CA TYR A 25 10.29 -17.00 8.86
C TYR A 25 9.26 -17.68 9.76
N LEU A 26 8.00 -17.56 9.33
CA LEU A 26 6.86 -18.29 9.85
C LEU A 26 6.10 -18.86 8.65
N ALA A 27 5.95 -20.18 8.59
CA ALA A 27 5.23 -20.87 7.52
C ALA A 27 4.19 -21.84 8.11
N GLY A 28 2.99 -21.83 7.52
CA GLY A 28 1.90 -22.72 7.90
C GLY A 28 1.41 -23.53 6.70
N VAL A 29 1.13 -24.81 6.91
CA VAL A 29 0.55 -25.70 5.92
C VAL A 29 -0.72 -26.30 6.50
N TYR A 30 -1.81 -26.22 5.74
CA TYR A 30 -3.09 -26.85 6.07
C TYR A 30 -3.41 -27.91 5.02
N HIS A 31 -3.81 -29.09 5.45
CA HIS A 31 -4.24 -30.16 4.57
C HIS A 31 -5.19 -31.10 5.30
N ASP A 32 -6.37 -31.33 4.71
CA ASP A 32 -7.36 -32.32 5.17
C ASP A 32 -7.72 -32.20 6.67
N GLY A 33 -8.09 -31.00 7.11
CA GLY A 33 -8.45 -30.74 8.52
C GLY A 33 -7.27 -30.45 9.43
N ASP A 34 -6.07 -30.92 9.09
CA ASP A 34 -4.88 -30.77 9.91
C ASP A 34 -4.01 -29.58 9.48
N GLN A 35 -3.21 -29.07 10.41
CA GLN A 35 -2.23 -28.01 10.15
C GLN A 35 -0.91 -28.24 10.87
N THR A 36 0.18 -27.78 10.25
CA THR A 36 1.47 -27.61 10.88
C THR A 36 1.97 -26.18 10.67
N ILE A 37 2.67 -25.64 11.67
CA ILE A 37 3.29 -24.32 11.62
C ILE A 37 4.73 -24.46 12.05
N VAL A 38 5.65 -23.98 11.22
CA VAL A 38 7.09 -23.94 11.48
C VAL A 38 7.55 -22.49 11.56
N ALA A 39 8.44 -22.22 12.51
CA ALA A 39 9.05 -20.93 12.72
C ALA A 39 10.55 -21.12 12.91
N TYR A 40 11.33 -20.17 12.42
CA TYR A 40 12.80 -20.14 12.53
C TYR A 40 13.28 -18.71 12.71
N GLY A 41 14.42 -18.55 13.39
CA GLY A 41 15.10 -17.27 13.53
C GLY A 41 14.46 -16.34 14.56
N VAL A 42 14.56 -15.03 14.30
CA VAL A 42 14.12 -13.99 15.25
C VAL A 42 12.98 -13.16 14.67
N ALA A 43 11.94 -12.95 15.49
CA ALA A 43 10.85 -12.03 15.17
C ALA A 43 11.27 -10.55 15.31
N ASN A 44 12.32 -10.28 16.10
CA ASN A 44 12.82 -8.93 16.31
C ASN A 44 14.35 -8.92 16.45
N VAL A 45 15.02 -8.42 15.40
CA VAL A 45 16.49 -8.32 15.31
C VAL A 45 17.14 -7.40 16.35
N VAL A 46 16.40 -6.44 16.90
CA VAL A 46 16.93 -5.52 17.93
C VAL A 46 16.96 -6.21 19.29
N THR A 47 15.89 -6.92 19.63
CA THR A 47 15.75 -7.60 20.93
C THR A 47 16.29 -9.03 20.95
N GLY A 48 16.51 -9.63 19.79
CA GLY A 48 16.82 -11.05 19.66
C GLY A 48 15.66 -11.99 19.97
N ALA A 49 14.43 -11.47 20.13
CA ALA A 49 13.27 -12.29 20.47
C ALA A 49 13.04 -13.36 19.39
N PRO A 50 12.96 -14.65 19.76
CA PRO A 50 12.79 -15.74 18.81
C PRO A 50 11.43 -15.61 18.11
N ASP A 51 11.38 -16.06 16.86
CA ASP A 51 10.09 -16.28 16.22
C ASP A 51 9.38 -17.50 16.84
N ALA A 52 8.06 -17.58 16.68
CA ALA A 52 7.25 -18.64 17.26
C ALA A 52 6.03 -18.95 16.37
N PRO A 53 5.50 -20.18 16.39
CA PRO A 53 4.30 -20.56 15.63
C PRO A 53 3.07 -19.67 15.85
N ARG A 54 3.01 -18.95 16.98
CA ARG A 54 1.91 -18.03 17.33
C ARG A 54 2.26 -16.54 17.13
N HIS A 55 3.42 -16.25 16.55
CA HIS A 55 3.85 -14.87 16.31
C HIS A 55 2.90 -14.17 15.32
N ARG A 56 2.66 -12.87 15.54
CA ARG A 56 1.74 -12.07 14.73
C ARG A 56 2.52 -11.29 13.68
N ILE A 57 2.38 -11.70 12.42
CA ILE A 57 2.98 -11.00 11.29
C ILE A 57 2.04 -9.94 10.69
N ARG A 58 2.63 -8.94 10.03
CA ARG A 58 1.85 -8.00 9.20
C ARG A 58 1.46 -8.69 7.90
N PHE A 59 0.17 -8.93 7.70
CA PHE A 59 -0.38 -9.65 6.53
C PHE A 59 -0.35 -8.84 5.22
N ARG A 60 0.03 -7.55 5.27
CA ARG A 60 0.22 -6.61 4.14
C ARG A 60 -0.82 -6.77 3.03
N SER A 61 -0.41 -6.98 1.77
CA SER A 61 -1.31 -7.09 0.63
C SER A 61 -2.24 -8.30 0.68
N GLY A 62 -1.96 -9.31 1.53
CA GLY A 62 -2.91 -10.39 1.81
C GLY A 62 -4.25 -9.88 2.31
N THR A 63 -4.28 -8.72 2.98
CA THR A 63 -5.52 -8.04 3.40
C THR A 63 -6.48 -7.74 2.25
N LYS A 64 -6.00 -7.59 1.00
CA LYS A 64 -6.88 -7.36 -0.17
C LYS A 64 -7.89 -8.48 -0.36
N VAL A 65 -7.48 -9.74 -0.15
CA VAL A 65 -8.40 -10.89 -0.26
C VAL A 65 -9.53 -10.79 0.76
N LEU A 66 -9.21 -10.39 1.99
CA LEU A 66 -10.21 -10.16 3.03
C LEU A 66 -11.15 -9.00 2.66
N THR A 67 -10.60 -7.87 2.21
CA THR A 67 -11.41 -6.72 1.77
C THR A 67 -12.32 -7.10 0.60
N THR A 68 -11.80 -7.80 -0.41
CA THR A 68 -12.60 -8.29 -1.55
C THR A 68 -13.71 -9.22 -1.08
N THR A 69 -13.42 -10.14 -0.16
CA THR A 69 -14.44 -11.03 0.42
C THR A 69 -15.55 -10.24 1.09
N LEU A 70 -15.21 -9.23 1.90
CA LEU A 70 -16.20 -8.38 2.56
C LEU A 70 -17.05 -7.59 1.55
N VAL A 71 -16.46 -7.09 0.46
CA VAL A 71 -17.21 -6.43 -0.62
C VAL A 71 -18.16 -7.40 -1.31
N LEU A 72 -17.71 -8.61 -1.65
CA LEU A 72 -18.55 -9.62 -2.29
C LEU A 72 -19.70 -10.10 -1.38
N GLN A 73 -19.50 -10.14 -0.07
CA GLN A 73 -20.60 -10.36 0.88
C GLN A 73 -21.64 -9.24 0.86
N GLN A 74 -21.24 -7.99 0.59
CA GLN A 74 -22.21 -6.89 0.39
C GLN A 74 -22.92 -6.98 -0.95
N VAL A 75 -22.26 -7.57 -1.97
CA VAL A 75 -22.89 -7.85 -3.27
C VAL A 75 -23.99 -8.90 -3.11
N GLU A 76 -23.71 -10.00 -2.40
CA GLU A 76 -24.71 -11.02 -2.09
C GLU A 76 -25.92 -10.45 -1.35
N ARG A 77 -25.70 -9.46 -0.48
CA ARG A 77 -26.78 -8.74 0.25
C ARG A 77 -27.52 -7.70 -0.59
N GLY A 78 -27.14 -7.50 -1.86
CA GLY A 78 -27.71 -6.47 -2.73
C GLY A 78 -27.35 -5.03 -2.35
N VAL A 79 -26.40 -4.84 -1.43
CA VAL A 79 -25.96 -3.51 -0.97
C VAL A 79 -24.96 -2.89 -1.96
N VAL A 80 -24.12 -3.72 -2.57
CA VAL A 80 -23.12 -3.29 -3.59
C VAL A 80 -23.41 -4.01 -4.91
N ASP A 81 -23.28 -3.31 -6.02
CA ASP A 81 -23.37 -3.86 -7.36
C ASP A 81 -22.00 -3.72 -8.04
N LEU A 82 -21.48 -4.83 -8.55
CA LEU A 82 -20.18 -4.88 -9.21
C LEU A 82 -20.14 -4.11 -10.53
N ASP A 83 -21.28 -4.00 -11.22
CA ASP A 83 -21.43 -3.27 -12.47
C ASP A 83 -21.69 -1.79 -12.26
N GLU A 84 -21.99 -1.37 -11.05
CA GLU A 84 -22.32 0.01 -10.77
C GLU A 84 -21.06 0.89 -10.66
N ARG A 85 -21.23 2.19 -10.94
CA ARG A 85 -20.16 3.19 -10.79
C ARG A 85 -19.81 3.36 -9.32
N VAL A 86 -18.51 3.46 -9.02
CA VAL A 86 -18.00 3.69 -7.66
C VAL A 86 -18.62 4.94 -7.03
N MET A 87 -18.87 5.98 -7.83
CA MET A 87 -19.47 7.23 -7.35
C MET A 87 -20.88 7.10 -6.79
N LYS A 88 -21.63 6.04 -7.11
CA LYS A 88 -22.93 5.79 -6.44
C LYS A 88 -22.73 5.56 -4.94
N TYR A 89 -21.65 4.89 -4.56
CA TYR A 89 -21.32 4.55 -3.18
C TYR A 89 -20.41 5.60 -2.52
N LEU A 90 -19.58 6.27 -3.32
CA LEU A 90 -18.64 7.29 -2.88
C LEU A 90 -18.79 8.55 -3.75
N PRO A 91 -19.81 9.38 -3.54
CA PRO A 91 -20.08 10.56 -4.37
C PRO A 91 -18.94 11.58 -4.42
N GLU A 92 -18.07 11.58 -3.41
CA GLU A 92 -16.85 12.38 -3.29
C GLU A 92 -15.62 11.79 -3.99
N PHE A 93 -15.74 10.61 -4.60
CA PHE A 93 -14.63 9.95 -5.30
C PHE A 93 -14.16 10.78 -6.50
N ARG A 94 -12.92 11.28 -6.43
CA ARG A 94 -12.31 12.10 -7.48
C ARG A 94 -10.91 11.58 -7.80
N LEU A 95 -10.52 11.71 -9.06
CA LEU A 95 -9.16 11.47 -9.55
C LEU A 95 -8.64 12.75 -10.22
N THR A 96 -7.33 12.80 -10.48
CA THR A 96 -6.68 13.90 -11.21
C THR A 96 -7.28 14.11 -12.60
N THR A 97 -7.62 13.03 -13.30
CA THR A 97 -8.41 13.05 -14.55
C THR A 97 -9.88 12.80 -14.21
N SER A 98 -10.71 13.85 -14.19
CA SER A 98 -12.08 13.73 -13.66
C SER A 98 -12.96 12.77 -14.46
N SER A 99 -12.86 12.77 -15.80
CA SER A 99 -13.67 11.88 -16.66
C SER A 99 -13.39 10.41 -16.40
N ALA A 100 -12.18 10.06 -15.98
CA ALA A 100 -11.83 8.68 -15.65
C ALA A 100 -12.48 8.21 -14.35
N ALA A 101 -12.62 9.10 -13.35
CA ALA A 101 -13.26 8.76 -12.07
C ALA A 101 -14.73 8.38 -12.26
N ASP A 102 -15.40 9.05 -13.20
CA ASP A 102 -16.83 8.89 -13.41
C ASP A 102 -17.18 7.49 -13.93
N GLU A 103 -16.29 6.85 -14.68
CA GLU A 103 -16.54 5.58 -15.39
C GLU A 103 -16.09 4.33 -14.64
N ILE A 104 -15.38 4.47 -13.51
CA ILE A 104 -14.87 3.31 -12.77
C ILE A 104 -16.03 2.57 -12.11
N ARG A 105 -16.22 1.31 -12.54
CA ARG A 105 -17.14 0.36 -11.91
C ARG A 105 -16.47 -0.33 -10.73
N VAL A 106 -17.27 -0.77 -9.74
CA VAL A 106 -16.76 -1.46 -8.54
C VAL A 106 -15.89 -2.67 -8.90
N ARG A 107 -16.28 -3.49 -9.89
CA ARG A 107 -15.48 -4.63 -10.36
C ARG A 107 -14.04 -4.27 -10.79
N ARG A 108 -13.86 -3.07 -11.35
CA ARG A 108 -12.54 -2.60 -11.82
C ARG A 108 -11.60 -2.27 -10.67
N LEU A 109 -12.15 -1.91 -9.49
CA LEU A 109 -11.35 -1.75 -8.27
C LEU A 109 -10.82 -3.10 -7.77
N LEU A 110 -11.66 -4.14 -7.80
CA LEU A 110 -11.32 -5.46 -7.26
C LEU A 110 -10.32 -6.25 -8.14
N ASN A 111 -10.31 -6.00 -9.45
CA ASN A 111 -9.44 -6.71 -10.40
C ASN A 111 -8.25 -5.87 -10.92
N HIS A 112 -7.99 -4.71 -10.30
CA HIS A 112 -6.91 -3.80 -10.69
C HIS A 112 -6.99 -3.22 -12.11
N ALA A 113 -8.13 -3.33 -12.81
CA ALA A 113 -8.30 -2.78 -14.16
C ALA A 113 -8.85 -1.33 -14.16
N ASN A 114 -8.70 -0.57 -13.07
CA ASN A 114 -9.28 0.77 -12.91
C ASN A 114 -8.36 1.92 -13.36
N GLY A 115 -7.08 1.66 -13.62
CA GLY A 115 -6.13 2.69 -14.09
C GLY A 115 -5.68 3.69 -13.02
N ILE A 116 -6.04 3.49 -11.75
CA ILE A 116 -5.51 4.31 -10.65
C ILE A 116 -4.11 3.81 -10.31
N ASP A 117 -3.15 4.72 -10.31
CA ASP A 117 -1.77 4.40 -9.97
C ASP A 117 -1.65 3.88 -8.52
N ALA A 118 -0.76 2.91 -8.35
CA ALA A 118 -0.37 2.35 -7.07
C ALA A 118 0.72 3.18 -6.37
N GLU A 119 1.23 4.25 -7.00
CA GLU A 119 2.20 5.14 -6.37
C GLU A 119 1.73 5.59 -4.97
N LEU A 120 2.69 5.50 -4.04
CA LEU A 120 2.56 5.13 -2.63
C LEU A 120 1.90 6.22 -1.76
N PHE A 121 0.72 6.71 -2.12
CA PHE A 121 -0.10 7.48 -1.20
C PHE A 121 -0.72 6.54 -0.16
N PHE A 122 0.03 6.27 0.90
CA PHE A 122 -0.43 5.60 2.11
C PHE A 122 -0.63 6.65 3.20
N PRO A 123 -1.76 7.37 3.22
CA PRO A 123 -2.05 8.23 4.35
C PRO A 123 -2.08 7.36 5.60
N VAL A 124 -1.32 7.76 6.62
CA VAL A 124 -1.37 7.12 7.93
C VAL A 124 -2.66 7.58 8.60
N ALA A 125 -3.77 6.93 8.26
CA ALA A 125 -5.08 7.18 8.84
C ALA A 125 -5.63 5.89 9.46
N LYS A 126 -6.24 6.01 10.64
CA LYS A 126 -6.82 4.88 11.38
C LYS A 126 -8.31 5.15 11.67
N GLY A 127 -9.05 4.07 11.90
CA GLY A 127 -10.47 4.16 12.28
C GLY A 127 -11.40 4.50 11.11
N ARG A 128 -12.65 4.82 11.43
CA ARG A 128 -13.74 5.00 10.43
C ARG A 128 -13.47 6.14 9.43
N GLY A 129 -12.65 7.12 9.79
CA GLY A 129 -12.30 8.25 8.92
C GLY A 129 -11.20 7.95 7.89
N ALA A 130 -10.54 6.78 7.96
CA ALA A 130 -9.38 6.50 7.11
C ALA A 130 -9.72 6.49 5.61
N LEU A 131 -10.92 6.03 5.25
CA LEU A 131 -11.39 6.05 3.86
C LEU A 131 -11.50 7.48 3.32
N LYS A 132 -12.06 8.39 4.10
CA LYS A 132 -12.20 9.80 3.73
C LYS A 132 -10.83 10.44 3.46
N VAL A 133 -9.85 10.23 4.34
CA VAL A 133 -8.48 10.74 4.17
C VAL A 133 -7.85 10.20 2.87
N PHE A 134 -8.08 8.93 2.55
CA PHE A 134 -7.58 8.32 1.33
C PHE A 134 -8.21 8.92 0.07
N VAL A 135 -9.53 9.12 0.06
CA VAL A 135 -10.25 9.70 -1.08
C VAL A 135 -9.88 11.17 -1.29
N GLU A 136 -9.83 11.96 -0.21
CA GLU A 136 -9.44 13.38 -0.26
C GLU A 136 -8.00 13.56 -0.73
N GLY A 137 -7.08 12.69 -0.30
CA GLY A 137 -5.68 12.77 -0.70
C GLY A 137 -5.42 12.47 -2.18
N ARG A 138 -6.41 11.93 -2.90
CA ARG A 138 -6.37 11.69 -4.36
C ARG A 138 -7.10 12.74 -5.19
N SER A 139 -7.76 13.69 -4.53
CA SER A 139 -8.34 14.84 -5.24
C SER A 139 -7.21 15.67 -5.86
N PRO A 140 -7.40 16.22 -7.08
CA PRO A 140 -6.44 17.16 -7.63
C PRO A 140 -6.30 18.29 -6.63
N ARG A 141 -5.13 18.39 -5.98
CA ARG A 141 -4.79 19.60 -5.24
C ARG A 141 -4.90 20.72 -6.25
N ARG A 142 -5.71 21.75 -5.97
CA ARG A 142 -5.56 23.02 -6.67
C ARG A 142 -4.11 23.42 -6.45
N GLU A 143 -3.25 23.24 -7.44
CA GLU A 143 -1.99 23.96 -7.43
C GLU A 143 -2.37 25.43 -7.29
N PRO A 144 -1.84 26.16 -6.30
CA PRO A 144 -1.94 27.61 -6.35
C PRO A 144 -1.37 28.02 -7.72
N PRO A 145 -2.01 28.98 -8.43
CA PRO A 145 -1.51 29.39 -9.73
C PRO A 145 -0.03 29.68 -9.56
N VAL A 146 0.81 28.99 -10.34
CA VAL A 146 2.23 29.30 -10.42
C VAL A 146 2.25 30.76 -10.86
N SER A 147 2.44 31.67 -9.90
CA SER A 147 2.73 33.05 -10.22
C SER A 147 3.97 32.96 -11.10
N ARG A 148 3.82 33.26 -12.40
CA ARG A 148 4.96 33.48 -13.27
C ARG A 148 5.64 34.74 -12.74
N THR A 149 6.41 34.61 -11.67
CA THR A 149 7.48 35.54 -11.38
C THR A 149 8.32 35.56 -12.65
N PRO A 150 8.51 36.72 -13.30
CA PRO A 150 9.35 36.80 -14.47
C PRO A 150 10.69 36.17 -14.11
N ARG A 151 11.14 35.17 -14.89
CA ARG A 151 12.49 34.63 -14.73
C ARG A 151 13.43 35.82 -14.91
N GLY A 152 14.02 36.28 -13.80
CA GLY A 152 15.07 37.29 -13.84
C GLY A 152 16.14 36.82 -14.81
N GLY A 153 16.24 37.51 -15.94
CA GLY A 153 17.22 37.21 -16.97
C GLY A 153 18.61 37.38 -16.37
N PHE A 154 19.41 36.31 -16.40
CA PHE A 154 20.83 36.41 -16.12
C PHE A 154 21.54 36.91 -17.38
N THR A 155 21.77 38.22 -17.47
CA THR A 155 22.78 38.75 -18.38
C THR A 155 24.15 38.60 -17.73
N ARG A 156 24.99 37.75 -18.32
CA ARG A 156 26.38 37.53 -17.91
C ARG A 156 27.21 38.76 -18.29
N ARG A 157 27.63 39.58 -17.31
CA ARG A 157 28.69 40.58 -17.50
C ARG A 157 30.02 39.99 -17.00
N ALA A 158 31.05 40.10 -17.82
CA ALA A 158 32.39 39.60 -17.53
C ALA A 158 33.06 40.40 -16.40
N GLY A 159 33.72 39.68 -15.49
CA GLY A 159 34.73 40.20 -14.55
C GLY A 159 34.22 41.03 -13.36
N GLY A 160 34.33 40.49 -12.14
CA GLY A 160 34.18 41.27 -10.89
C GLY A 160 33.56 40.51 -9.73
N ARG A 161 34.17 40.56 -8.55
CA ARG A 161 33.84 39.77 -7.35
C ARG A 161 32.40 40.00 -6.83
N ARG A 162 31.75 38.92 -6.39
CA ARG A 162 30.39 38.92 -5.82
C ARG A 162 30.39 39.46 -4.38
N ARG A 163 29.48 40.38 -4.06
CA ARG A 163 28.97 40.61 -2.70
C ARG A 163 27.45 40.41 -2.70
N PRO A 164 26.86 39.70 -1.73
CA PRO A 164 25.42 39.54 -1.64
C PRO A 164 24.79 40.75 -0.95
N THR A 165 23.86 41.43 -1.62
CA THR A 165 22.93 42.37 -1.00
C THR A 165 21.61 41.64 -0.76
N TRP A 166 21.25 41.41 0.50
CA TRP A 166 19.92 40.99 0.88
C TRP A 166 19.05 42.24 1.06
N SER A 167 18.02 42.42 0.22
CA SER A 167 16.92 43.34 0.51
C SER A 167 15.81 42.57 1.23
N ARG A 168 15.49 43.00 2.45
CA ARG A 168 14.30 42.58 3.19
C ARG A 168 13.05 43.04 2.46
N GLN A 169 12.12 42.11 2.20
CA GLN A 169 10.69 42.28 2.40
C GLN A 169 10.12 40.94 2.84
#